data_AF-A0A940ZZF3-F1
#
_entry.id   AF-A0A940ZZF3-F1
#
_cell.length_a   1.000
_cell.length_b   1.000
_cell.length_c   1.000
_cell.angle_alpha   90.00
_cell.angle_beta   90.00
_cell.angle_gamma   90.00
#
_symmetry.space_group_name_H-M   'P 1'
#
loop_
_entity.id
_entity.type
_entity.pdbx_description
1 polymer ?
#
loop_
_entity_poly.entity_id
_entity_poly.type
_entity_poly.pdbx_seq_one_letter_code
_entity_poly.pdbx_strand_id
1 'polypeptide(L)'
;MRILDRYLVRECVKVLGLCLVVFIGIYVVVDLFEKLSRFLEAHVSAGLIVRYYVFRLPKIFTEVLPVAVLLACLLSLGGLARNNEVLAMKMGQIGALRIA
;
A
#
# COMPACT_ATOMS: atom_id res chain seq x y z
N MET A 1 6.34 -17.48 18.05
CA MET A 1 5.53 -17.22 16.84
C MET A 1 6.00 -18.15 15.73
N ARG A 2 5.09 -18.91 15.11
CA ARG A 2 5.44 -19.97 14.14
C ARG A 2 6.13 -19.33 12.94
N ILE A 3 7.19 -19.95 12.43
CA ILE A 3 8.04 -19.43 11.33
C ILE A 3 7.19 -19.01 10.11
N LEU A 4 6.11 -19.75 9.85
CA LEU A 4 5.15 -19.50 8.77
C LEU A 4 4.38 -18.18 8.93
N ASP A 5 3.91 -17.86 10.14
CA ASP A 5 3.14 -16.64 10.38
C ASP A 5 4.04 -15.41 10.16
N ARG A 6 5.32 -15.50 10.57
CA ARG A 6 6.31 -14.44 10.32
C ARG A 6 6.59 -14.26 8.83
N TYR A 7 6.61 -15.35 8.07
CA TYR A 7 6.80 -15.31 6.63
C TYR A 7 5.62 -14.64 5.92
N LEU A 8 4.38 -15.05 6.24
CA LEU A 8 3.16 -14.47 5.70
C LEU A 8 3.07 -12.96 5.97
N VAL A 9 3.32 -12.54 7.21
CA VAL A 9 3.32 -11.12 7.58
C VAL A 9 4.41 -10.36 6.84
N ARG A 10 5.61 -10.92 6.70
CA ARG A 10 6.71 -10.26 5.99
C ARG A 10 6.38 -10.06 4.51
N GLU A 11 5.76 -11.05 3.88
CA GLU A 11 5.36 -10.96 2.47
C GLU A 11 4.24 -9.93 2.28
N CYS A 12 3.22 -9.98 3.14
CA CYS A 12 2.14 -8.99 3.15
C CYS A 12 2.65 -7.56 3.35
N VAL A 13 3.55 -7.33 4.32
CA VAL A 13 4.10 -6.01 4.60
C VAL A 13 4.96 -5.48 3.45
N LYS A 14 5.74 -6.34 2.76
CA LYS A 14 6.50 -5.92 1.57
C LYS A 14 5.57 -5.43 0.47
N VAL A 15 4.54 -6.21 0.16
CA VAL A 15 3.59 -5.88 -0.91
C VAL A 15 2.76 -4.65 -0.52
N LEU A 16 2.36 -4.53 0.75
CA LEU A 16 1.70 -3.35 1.28
C LEU A 16 2.54 -2.09 1.13
N GLY A 17 3.84 -2.17 1.45
CA GLY A 17 4.77 -1.05 1.25
C GLY A 17 4.83 -0.61 -0.20
N LEU A 18 4.89 -1.57 -1.13
CA LEU A 18 4.89 -1.27 -2.57
C LEU A 18 3.56 -0.64 -3.01
N CYS A 19 2.42 -1.18 -2.58
CA CYS A 19 1.11 -0.61 -2.87
C CYS A 19 0.97 0.82 -2.32
N LEU A 20 1.43 1.08 -1.09
CA LEU A 20 1.38 2.40 -0.48
C LEU A 20 2.19 3.43 -1.27
N VAL A 21 3.42 3.09 -1.68
CA VAL A 21 4.25 3.99 -2.49
C VAL A 21 3.57 4.32 -3.82
N VAL A 22 3.00 3.33 -4.49
CA VAL A 22 2.29 3.53 -5.76
C VAL A 22 1.05 4.40 -5.58
N PHE A 23 0.19 4.09 -4.60
CA PHE A 23 -1.04 4.85 -4.39
C PHE A 23 -0.77 6.29 -3.91
N ILE A 24 0.20 6.49 -3.00
CA ILE A 24 0.59 7.84 -2.56
C ILE A 24 1.14 8.63 -3.74
N GLY A 25 1.97 8.00 -4.59
CA GLY A 25 2.51 8.64 -5.79
C GLY A 25 1.40 9.08 -6.75
N ILE A 26 0.45 8.19 -7.05
CA ILE A 26 -0.71 8.52 -7.89
C ILE A 26 -1.53 9.64 -7.27
N TYR A 27 -1.83 9.58 -5.97
CA TYR A 27 -2.59 10.61 -5.26
C TYR A 27 -1.92 11.98 -5.38
N VAL A 28 -0.60 12.06 -5.12
CA VAL A 28 0.15 13.32 -5.18
C VAL A 28 0.14 13.88 -6.59
N VAL A 29 0.33 13.04 -7.62
CA VAL A 29 0.28 13.49 -9.01
C VAL A 29 -1.10 14.05 -9.35
N VAL A 30 -2.17 13.33 -9.03
CA VAL A 30 -3.54 13.78 -9.31
C VAL A 30 -3.86 15.08 -8.59
N ASP A 31 -3.56 15.17 -7.28
CA ASP A 31 -3.81 16.37 -6.47
C ASP A 31 -2.98 17.57 -6.94
N LEU A 32 -1.75 17.34 -7.42
CA LEU A 32 -0.89 18.37 -7.98
C LEU A 32 -1.49 18.93 -9.27
N PHE A 33 -1.93 18.07 -10.18
CA PHE A 33 -2.55 18.49 -11.44
C PHE A 33 -3.87 19.23 -11.20
N GLU A 34 -4.72 18.78 -10.27
CA GLU A 34 -5.98 19.45 -9.91
C GLU A 34 -5.79 20.84 -9.30
N LYS A 35 -4.66 21.08 -8.62
CA LYS A 35 -4.36 22.36 -7.97
C LYS A 35 -3.33 23.19 -8.71
N LEU A 36 -2.76 22.69 -9.80
CA LEU A 36 -1.69 23.35 -10.55
C LEU A 36 -2.11 24.75 -11.00
N SER A 37 -3.33 24.90 -11.54
CA SER A 37 -3.88 26.20 -11.95
C SER A 37 -3.96 27.18 -10.78
N ARG A 38 -4.49 26.74 -9.63
CA ARG A 38 -4.58 27.55 -8.40
C ARG A 38 -3.21 27.92 -7.82
N PHE A 39 -2.22 27.03 -7.90
CA PHE A 39 -0.87 27.32 -7.43
C PHE A 39 -0.15 28.34 -8.32
N LEU A 40 -0.38 28.28 -9.63
CA LEU A 40 0.14 29.25 -10.59
C LEU A 40 -0.51 30.64 -10.40
N GLU A 41 -1.83 30.69 -10.20
CA GLU A 41 -2.55 31.95 -9.96
C GLU A 41 -2.17 32.62 -8.62
N ALA A 42 -1.89 31.83 -7.58
CA ALA A 42 -1.57 32.35 -6.26
C ALA A 42 -0.06 32.62 -6.02
N HIS A 43 0.79 32.53 -7.06
CA HIS A 43 2.25 32.73 -6.99
C HIS A 43 2.91 31.99 -5.80
N VAL A 44 2.46 30.76 -5.55
CA VAL A 44 2.88 30.02 -4.35
C VAL A 44 4.32 29.53 -4.53
N SER A 45 5.19 29.88 -3.58
CA SER A 45 6.56 29.36 -3.51
C SER A 45 6.57 27.83 -3.51
N ALA A 46 7.44 27.21 -4.32
CA ALA A 46 7.61 25.76 -4.39
C ALA A 46 7.93 25.15 -3.00
N GLY A 47 8.58 25.91 -2.11
CA GLY A 47 8.85 25.48 -0.74
C GLY A 47 7.57 25.35 0.11
N LEU A 48 6.56 26.19 -0.15
CA LEU A 48 5.26 26.11 0.53
C LEU A 48 4.48 24.87 0.06
N ILE A 49 4.59 24.51 -1.22
CA ILE A 49 3.95 23.32 -1.82
C ILE A 49 4.50 22.04 -1.18
N VAL A 50 5.83 21.94 -1.04
CA VAL A 50 6.45 20.77 -0.38
C VAL A 50 5.97 20.67 1.07
N ARG A 51 5.99 21.79 1.81
CA ARG A 51 5.57 21.82 3.21
C ARG A 51 4.09 21.47 3.38
N TYR A 52 3.25 21.90 2.44
CA TYR A 52 1.84 21.53 2.36
C TYR A 52 1.64 20.01 2.21
N TYR A 53 2.35 19.38 1.28
CA TYR A 53 2.25 17.92 1.11
C TYR A 53 2.78 17.16 2.32
N VAL A 54 3.86 17.62 2.96
CA VAL A 54 4.39 16.99 4.19
C VAL A 54 3.36 17.00 5.31
N PHE A 55 2.67 18.12 5.56
CA PHE A 55 1.61 18.16 6.58
C PHE A 55 0.36 17.39 6.17
N ARG A 56 0.13 17.19 4.87
CA ARG A 56 -1.02 16.45 4.35
C ARG A 56 -0.78 14.94 4.25
N LEU A 57 0.48 14.49 4.25
CA LEU A 57 0.85 13.07 4.20
C LEU A 57 0.09 12.17 5.18
N PRO A 58 -0.08 12.51 6.48
CA PRO A 58 -0.80 11.65 7.42
C PRO A 58 -2.25 11.41 7.00
N LYS A 59 -2.90 12.46 6.48
CA LYS A 59 -4.29 12.38 5.99
C LYS A 59 -4.38 11.52 4.73
N ILE A 60 -3.48 11.72 3.77
CA ILE A 60 -3.40 10.91 2.56
C ILE A 60 -3.19 9.44 2.93
N PHE A 61 -2.32 9.17 3.90
CA PHE A 61 -2.05 7.83 4.37
C PHE A 61 -3.31 7.16 4.92
N THR A 62 -4.07 7.84 5.79
CA THR A 62 -5.32 7.28 6.34
C THR A 62 -6.41 7.04 5.29
N GLU A 63 -6.47 7.86 4.24
CA GLU A 63 -7.44 7.68 3.14
C GLU A 63 -7.04 6.52 2.21
N VAL A 64 -5.74 6.37 1.93
CA VAL A 64 -5.19 5.36 1.01
C VAL A 64 -5.06 3.98 1.68
N LEU A 65 -4.82 3.93 2.99
CA LEU A 65 -4.56 2.71 3.74
C LEU A 65 -5.59 1.59 3.51
N PRO A 66 -6.93 1.79 3.60
CA PRO A 66 -7.88 0.70 3.46
C PRO A 66 -7.82 0.04 2.07
N VAL A 67 -7.67 0.85 1.01
CA VAL A 67 -7.56 0.34 -0.37
C VAL A 67 -6.22 -0.36 -0.57
N ALA A 68 -5.13 0.21 -0.07
CA ALA A 68 -3.81 -0.37 -0.15
C ALA A 68 -3.71 -1.72 0.57
N VAL A 69 -4.34 -1.86 1.75
CA VAL A 69 -4.38 -3.13 2.51
C VAL A 69 -5.14 -4.21 1.76
N LEU A 70 -6.30 -3.91 1.19
CA LEU A 70 -7.06 -4.88 0.40
C LEU A 70 -6.27 -5.38 -0.80
N LEU A 71 -5.66 -4.44 -1.55
CA LEU A 71 -4.87 -4.80 -2.72
C LEU A 71 -3.61 -5.59 -2.33
N ALA A 72 -2.96 -5.21 -1.24
CA ALA A 72 -1.78 -5.90 -0.74
C ALA A 72 -2.08 -7.33 -0.29
N CYS A 73 -3.19 -7.55 0.41
CA CYS A 73 -3.65 -8.89 0.78
C CYS A 73 -3.92 -9.73 -0.47
N LEU A 74 -4.63 -9.18 -1.45
CA LEU A 74 -4.94 -9.88 -2.70
C LEU A 74 -3.67 -10.27 -3.48
N LEU A 75 -2.74 -9.33 -3.65
CA LEU A 75 -1.50 -9.57 -4.38
C LEU A 75 -0.57 -10.54 -3.64
N SER A 76 -0.48 -10.44 -2.31
CA SER A 76 0.32 -11.36 -1.50
C SER A 76 -0.22 -12.78 -1.61
N LEU A 77 -1.52 -12.97 -1.37
CA LEU A 77 -2.16 -14.29 -1.51
C LEU A 77 -2.05 -14.82 -2.95
N GLY A 78 -2.21 -13.95 -3.96
CA GLY A 78 -2.01 -14.31 -5.36
C GLY A 78 -0.58 -14.76 -5.66
N GLY A 79 0.43 -14.10 -5.09
CA GLY A 79 1.83 -14.49 -5.19
C GLY A 79 2.11 -15.87 -4.57
N LEU A 80 1.61 -16.10 -3.35
CA LEU A 80 1.74 -17.40 -2.68
C LEU A 80 1.00 -18.51 -3.44
N ALA A 81 -0.16 -18.22 -4.03
CA ALA A 81 -0.92 -19.18 -4.82
C ALA A 81 -0.17 -19.53 -6.11
N ARG A 82 0.40 -18.54 -6.80
CA ARG A 82 1.18 -18.72 -8.04
C ARG A 82 2.43 -19.58 -7.82
N ASN A 83 3.06 -19.48 -6.66
CA ASN A 83 4.22 -20.30 -6.29
C ASN A 83 3.85 -21.69 -5.74
N ASN A 84 2.56 -22.07 -5.74
CA ASN A 84 2.04 -23.28 -5.10
C ASN A 84 2.33 -23.37 -3.58
N GLU A 85 2.68 -22.27 -2.92
CA GLU A 85 2.95 -22.24 -1.48
C GLU A 85 1.66 -22.46 -0.68
N VAL A 86 0.52 -21.91 -1.17
CA VAL A 86 -0.81 -22.17 -0.59
C VAL A 86 -1.17 -23.65 -0.67
N LEU A 87 -0.86 -24.31 -1.79
CA LEU A 87 -1.06 -25.75 -1.98
C LEU A 87 -0.19 -26.57 -1.02
N ALA A 88 1.08 -26.22 -0.87
CA ALA A 88 1.99 -26.88 0.07
C ALA A 88 1.51 -26.75 1.53
N MET A 89 1.04 -25.57 1.94
CA MET A 89 0.47 -25.36 3.28
C MET A 89 -0.80 -26.19 3.51
N LYS A 90 -1.65 -26.29 2.49
CA LYS A 90 -2.88 -27.10 2.55
C LYS A 90 -2.58 -28.60 2.66
N MET A 91 -1.56 -29.09 1.95
CA MET A 91 -1.07 -30.47 2.07
C MET A 91 -0.45 -30.76 3.45
N GLY A 92 0.15 -29.76 4.09
CA GLY A 92 0.64 -29.82 5.47
C GLY A 92 -0.46 -29.76 6.56
N GLN A 93 -1.73 -29.97 6.19
CA GLN A 93 -2.91 -29.89 7.07
C GLN A 93 -3.07 -28.55 7.80
N ILE A 94 -2.53 -27.45 7.25
CA ILE A 94 -2.76 -26.12 7.79
C ILE A 94 -4.16 -25.67 7.33
N GLY A 95 -5.05 -25.44 8.29
CA GLY A 95 -6.41 -24.98 8.02
C GLY A 95 -6.42 -23.65 7.25
N ALA A 96 -7.31 -23.52 6.26
CA ALA A 96 -7.43 -22.32 5.43
C ALA A 96 -7.71 -21.05 6.25
N LEU A 97 -8.37 -21.18 7.41
CA LEU A 97 -8.63 -20.09 8.35
C LEU A 97 -7.36 -19.49 8.98
N ARG A 98 -6.22 -20.16 8.86
CA ARG A 98 -4.92 -19.67 9.34
C ARG A 98 -4.12 -18.94 8.26
N ILE A 99 -4.59 -19.01 7.01
CA ILE A 99 -3.99 -18.39 5.83
C ILE A 99 -4.79 -17.12 5.43
N ALA A 100 -6.09 -17.08 5.77
CA ALA A 100 -6.97 -15.93 5.63
C ALA A 100 -6.80 -14.93 6.79
#